data_AF-A0A934UBU5-F1
#
_entry.id   AF-A0A934UBU5-F1
#
_cell.length_a   1.000
_cell.length_b   1.000
_cell.length_c   1.000
_cell.angle_alpha   90.00
_cell.angle_beta   90.00
_cell.angle_gamma   90.00
#
_symmetry.space_group_name_H-M   'P 1'
#
loop_
_entity.id
_entity.type
_entity.pdbx_description
1 polymer ?
#
loop_
_entity_poly.entity_id
_entity_poly.type
_entity_poly.pdbx_seq_one_letter_code
_entity_poly.pdbx_strand_id
1 'polypeptide(L)'
;MTVALVPTGLWLLIPAAAIGSLVAFGLRRRAARQVADEVVAAATLEERDQQLNVLAQLARPLLERVAEETPLTADEELSCELLEAHLRDRLRAPALIDPAITDLVRAARIRGVDVDLIDDHGMDGVEEQVREVIRAAVGDALRTTTSGAVRIRILPPGRPTVASILVRCDDDVRRVDYDHAGNSS
;
A
#
# COMPACT_ATOMS: atom_id res chain seq x y z
N MET A 1 58.51 52.57 -36.02
CA MET A 1 59.62 51.62 -35.86
C MET A 1 60.08 51.67 -34.42
N THR A 2 59.59 50.78 -33.58
CA THR A 2 60.15 50.40 -32.26
C THR A 2 59.39 49.17 -31.76
N VAL A 3 60.04 48.01 -31.84
CA VAL A 3 59.55 46.73 -31.33
C VAL A 3 59.97 46.62 -29.87
N ALA A 4 59.02 46.39 -28.96
CA ALA A 4 59.29 46.07 -27.56
C ALA A 4 58.76 44.67 -27.23
N LEU A 5 59.71 43.84 -26.80
CA LEU A 5 59.65 42.46 -26.36
C LEU A 5 58.68 42.27 -25.18
N VAL A 6 57.68 41.39 -25.30
CA VAL A 6 56.85 40.96 -24.16
C VAL A 6 57.49 39.71 -23.54
N PRO A 7 57.86 39.70 -22.25
CA PRO A 7 58.26 38.46 -21.60
C PRO A 7 57.01 37.70 -21.16
N THR A 8 56.86 36.52 -21.74
CA THR A 8 56.06 35.40 -21.24
C THR A 8 56.44 35.06 -19.81
N GLY A 9 55.47 35.08 -18.89
CA GLY A 9 55.69 34.61 -17.53
C GLY A 9 54.67 35.08 -16.52
N LEU A 10 53.37 34.83 -16.74
CA LEU A 10 52.38 34.90 -15.66
C LEU A 10 51.84 33.49 -15.40
N TRP A 11 52.44 32.86 -14.39
CA TRP A 11 51.96 31.63 -13.78
C TRP A 11 50.49 31.78 -13.35
N LEU A 12 49.64 30.88 -13.82
CA LEU A 12 48.30 30.66 -13.28
C LEU A 12 48.42 30.15 -11.83
N LEU A 13 48.45 31.06 -10.86
CA LEU A 13 48.12 30.76 -9.48
C LEU A 13 46.60 30.55 -9.42
N ILE A 14 46.15 29.33 -9.68
CA ILE A 14 44.84 28.91 -9.19
C ILE A 14 44.97 28.86 -7.67
N PRO A 15 44.21 29.65 -6.89
CA PRO A 15 44.28 29.56 -5.44
C PRO A 15 43.79 28.16 -5.02
N ALA A 16 44.67 27.39 -4.36
CA ALA A 16 44.39 26.04 -3.86
C ALA A 16 43.13 25.95 -2.96
N ALA A 17 42.64 27.08 -2.46
CA ALA A 17 41.41 27.19 -1.68
C ALA A 17 40.12 26.84 -2.46
N ALA A 18 40.10 26.97 -3.80
CA ALA A 18 38.91 26.68 -4.59
C ALA A 18 38.65 25.16 -4.74
N ILE A 19 39.69 24.33 -4.71
CA ILE A 19 39.58 22.87 -4.82
C ILE A 19 39.07 22.27 -3.49
N GLY A 20 39.55 22.78 -2.35
CA GLY A 20 39.13 22.31 -1.02
C GLY A 20 37.64 22.52 -0.74
N SER A 21 37.08 23.64 -1.20
CA SER A 21 35.65 23.95 -1.00
C SER A 21 34.73 23.02 -1.78
N LEU A 22 35.11 22.63 -3.01
CA LEU A 22 34.31 21.72 -3.84
C LEU A 22 34.31 20.28 -3.28
N VAL A 23 35.45 19.82 -2.76
CA VAL A 23 35.58 18.51 -2.10
C VAL A 23 34.83 18.49 -0.77
N ALA A 24 34.98 19.53 0.07
CA ALA A 24 34.25 19.66 1.32
C ALA A 24 32.73 19.75 1.11
N PHE A 25 32.29 20.46 0.06
CA PHE A 25 30.88 20.54 -0.33
C PHE A 25 30.33 19.19 -0.86
N GLY A 26 31.13 18.46 -1.64
CA GLY A 26 30.79 17.11 -2.11
C GLY A 26 30.67 16.10 -0.97
N LEU A 27 31.54 16.16 0.03
CA LEU A 27 31.50 15.32 1.23
C LEU A 27 30.29 15.66 2.12
N ARG A 28 29.98 16.94 2.32
CA ARG A 28 28.78 17.38 3.06
C ARG A 28 27.49 16.93 2.38
N ARG A 29 27.42 17.00 1.04
CA ARG A 29 26.26 16.48 0.27
C ARG A 29 26.11 14.97 0.37
N ARG A 30 27.20 14.20 0.46
CA ARG A 30 27.14 12.74 0.66
C ARG A 30 26.73 12.38 2.08
N ALA A 31 27.30 13.03 3.09
CA ALA A 31 26.92 12.84 4.48
C ALA A 31 25.44 13.22 4.74
N ALA A 32 24.96 14.32 4.15
CA ALA A 32 23.55 14.70 4.26
C ALA A 32 22.60 13.70 3.58
N ARG A 33 23.02 13.05 2.49
CA ARG A 33 22.26 11.98 1.83
C ARG A 33 22.25 10.71 2.66
N GLN A 34 23.40 10.29 3.21
CA GLN A 34 23.48 9.10 4.06
C GLN A 34 22.64 9.22 5.33
N VAL A 35 22.67 10.38 6.01
CA VAL A 35 21.81 10.62 7.19
C VAL A 35 20.33 10.65 6.79
N ALA A 36 19.98 11.21 5.62
CA ALA A 36 18.59 11.20 5.13
C ALA A 36 18.12 9.78 4.79
N ASP A 37 18.96 8.97 4.14
CA ASP A 37 18.68 7.57 3.82
C ASP A 37 18.54 6.71 5.09
N GLU A 38 19.37 6.96 6.11
CA GLU A 38 19.30 6.29 7.43
C GLU A 38 18.00 6.63 8.18
N VAL A 39 17.56 7.90 8.15
CA VAL A 39 16.29 8.31 8.78
C VAL A 39 15.09 7.69 8.08
N VAL A 40 15.09 7.64 6.74
CA VAL A 40 14.03 6.96 5.97
C VAL A 40 14.04 5.46 6.25
N ALA A 41 15.21 4.81 6.27
CA ALA A 41 15.33 3.39 6.59
C ALA A 41 14.83 3.08 8.01
N ALA A 42 15.23 3.88 9.00
CA ALA A 42 14.77 3.71 10.38
C ALA A 42 13.23 3.86 10.49
N ALA A 43 12.65 4.87 9.84
CA ALA A 43 11.20 5.08 9.83
C ALA A 43 10.45 3.89 9.18
N THR A 44 10.97 3.34 8.08
CA THR A 44 10.35 2.16 7.43
C THR A 44 10.40 0.90 8.29
N LEU A 45 11.46 0.72 9.09
CA LEU A 45 11.56 -0.41 10.02
C LEU A 45 10.57 -0.25 11.18
N GLU A 46 10.43 0.96 11.71
CA GLU A 46 9.49 1.24 12.80
C GLU A 46 8.03 1.03 12.37
N GLU A 47 7.66 1.49 11.16
CA GLU A 47 6.33 1.24 10.59
C GLU A 47 6.06 -0.26 10.40
N ARG A 48 7.06 -0.99 9.88
CA ARG A 48 6.96 -2.44 9.71
C ARG A 48 6.76 -3.14 11.06
N ASP A 49 7.54 -2.79 12.07
CA ASP A 49 7.44 -3.40 13.40
C ASP A 49 6.08 -3.09 14.04
N GLN A 50 5.55 -1.89 13.83
CA GLN A 50 4.20 -1.52 14.28
C GLN A 50 3.13 -2.38 13.58
N GLN A 51 3.22 -2.55 12.26
CA GLN A 51 2.29 -3.40 11.49
C GLN A 51 2.36 -4.86 11.95
N LEU A 52 3.57 -5.40 12.14
CA LEU A 52 3.76 -6.77 12.65
C LEU A 52 3.17 -6.94 14.05
N ASN A 53 3.35 -5.96 14.93
CA ASN A 53 2.78 -5.99 16.27
C ASN A 53 1.25 -6.02 16.24
N VAL A 54 0.62 -5.22 15.36
CA VAL A 54 -0.84 -5.25 15.18
C VAL A 54 -1.30 -6.63 14.69
N LEU A 55 -0.66 -7.19 13.67
CA LEU A 55 -1.01 -8.52 13.14
C LEU A 55 -0.82 -9.61 14.21
N ALA A 56 0.28 -9.56 14.96
CA ALA A 56 0.56 -10.51 16.03
C ALA A 56 -0.45 -10.40 17.18
N GLN A 57 -0.90 -9.19 17.53
CA GLN A 57 -1.94 -9.00 18.54
C GLN A 57 -3.28 -9.59 18.12
N LEU A 58 -3.66 -9.45 16.84
CA LEU A 58 -4.88 -10.03 16.30
C LEU A 58 -4.82 -11.56 16.26
N ALA A 59 -3.66 -12.13 15.90
CA ALA A 59 -3.53 -13.57 15.70
C ALA A 59 -3.29 -14.37 16.99
N ARG A 60 -2.62 -13.77 17.97
CA ARG A 60 -2.13 -14.47 19.16
C ARG A 60 -3.19 -15.25 19.94
N PRO A 61 -4.40 -14.73 20.23
CA PRO A 61 -5.40 -15.49 20.97
C PRO A 61 -5.79 -16.81 20.30
N LEU A 62 -5.96 -16.81 18.98
CA LEU A 62 -6.30 -18.03 18.24
C LEU A 62 -5.10 -18.97 18.09
N LEU A 63 -3.88 -18.43 17.93
CA LEU A 63 -2.67 -19.25 17.91
C LEU A 63 -2.41 -19.94 19.27
N GLU A 64 -2.66 -19.26 20.38
CA GLU A 64 -2.59 -19.84 21.73
C GLU A 64 -3.62 -20.96 21.88
N ARG A 65 -4.85 -20.76 21.40
CA ARG A 65 -5.88 -21.82 21.39
C ARG A 65 -5.49 -23.02 20.54
N VAL A 66 -4.94 -22.80 19.34
CA VAL A 66 -4.44 -23.87 18.45
C VAL A 66 -3.27 -24.64 19.06
N ALA A 67 -2.48 -24.01 19.93
CA ALA A 67 -1.35 -24.66 20.60
C ALA A 67 -1.77 -25.64 21.72
N GLU A 68 -3.04 -25.63 22.13
CA GLU A 68 -3.56 -26.58 23.11
C GLU A 68 -3.70 -27.98 22.49
N GLU A 69 -3.50 -29.04 23.28
CA GLU A 69 -3.62 -30.44 22.83
C GLU A 69 -5.08 -30.91 22.66
N THR A 70 -6.02 -29.98 22.49
CA THR A 70 -7.45 -30.28 22.30
C THR A 70 -7.89 -29.88 20.89
N PRO A 71 -8.70 -30.70 20.19
CA PRO A 71 -9.21 -30.35 18.88
C PRO A 71 -9.99 -29.03 18.89
N LEU A 72 -9.91 -28.31 17.77
CA LEU A 72 -10.76 -27.14 17.56
C LEU A 72 -12.21 -27.59 17.33
N THR A 73 -13.12 -26.79 17.84
CA THR A 73 -14.54 -26.88 17.47
C THR A 73 -14.76 -26.27 16.08
N ALA A 74 -15.88 -26.60 15.42
CA ALA A 74 -16.22 -26.02 14.11
C ALA A 74 -16.29 -24.48 14.14
N ASP A 75 -16.75 -23.90 15.24
CA ASP A 75 -16.80 -22.43 15.41
C ASP A 75 -15.40 -21.82 15.52
N GLU A 76 -14.45 -22.54 16.13
CA GLU A 76 -13.05 -22.12 16.23
C GLU A 76 -12.33 -22.27 14.89
N GLU A 77 -12.60 -23.34 14.13
CA GLU A 77 -12.10 -23.50 12.76
C GLU A 77 -12.57 -22.35 11.86
N LEU A 78 -13.87 -22.02 11.89
CA LEU A 78 -14.41 -20.87 11.16
C LEU A 78 -13.78 -19.55 11.64
N SER A 79 -13.54 -19.40 12.94
CA SER A 79 -12.89 -18.20 13.48
C SER A 79 -11.45 -18.06 12.97
N CYS A 80 -10.72 -19.17 12.88
CA CYS A 80 -9.37 -19.22 12.30
C CYS A 80 -9.39 -18.84 10.81
N GLU A 81 -10.31 -19.41 10.02
CA GLU A 81 -10.45 -19.08 8.60
C GLU A 81 -10.77 -17.59 8.38
N LEU A 82 -11.70 -17.03 9.15
CA LEU A 82 -12.08 -15.63 9.05
C LEU A 82 -10.95 -14.69 9.48
N LEU A 83 -10.21 -15.04 10.54
CA LEU A 83 -9.04 -14.26 10.98
C LEU A 83 -7.96 -14.29 9.91
N GLU A 84 -7.61 -15.46 9.39
CA GLU A 84 -6.56 -15.62 8.37
C GLU A 84 -6.89 -14.80 7.12
N ALA A 85 -8.15 -14.88 6.66
CA ALA A 85 -8.62 -14.09 5.54
C ALA A 85 -8.56 -12.58 5.82
N HIS A 86 -8.94 -12.14 7.04
CA HIS A 86 -8.82 -10.75 7.45
C HIS A 86 -7.36 -10.26 7.42
N LEU A 87 -6.42 -11.05 7.96
CA LEU A 87 -5.00 -10.70 7.95
C LEU A 87 -4.45 -10.61 6.51
N ARG A 88 -4.89 -11.51 5.63
CA ARG A 88 -4.52 -11.49 4.21
C ARG A 88 -5.03 -10.23 3.50
N ASP A 89 -6.28 -9.85 3.75
CA ASP A 89 -6.87 -8.63 3.18
C ASP A 89 -6.11 -7.38 3.62
N ARG A 90 -5.74 -7.32 4.91
CA ARG A 90 -4.92 -6.23 5.46
C ARG A 90 -3.62 -6.01 4.73
N LEU A 91 -2.99 -7.09 4.28
CA LEU A 91 -1.73 -7.05 3.56
C LEU A 91 -1.93 -6.78 2.06
N ARG A 92 -2.96 -7.36 1.44
CA ARG A 92 -3.17 -7.30 -0.02
C ARG A 92 -3.92 -6.06 -0.49
N ALA A 93 -4.73 -5.47 0.38
CA ALA A 93 -5.67 -4.43 -0.03
C ALA A 93 -5.81 -3.27 0.98
N PRO A 94 -4.71 -2.65 1.45
CA PRO A 94 -4.74 -1.68 2.54
C PRO A 94 -5.71 -0.51 2.32
N ALA A 95 -5.86 -0.01 1.09
CA ALA A 95 -6.78 1.11 0.81
C ALA A 95 -8.27 0.74 0.95
N LEU A 96 -8.61 -0.55 1.01
CA LEU A 96 -9.97 -1.08 1.24
C LEU A 96 -10.21 -1.49 2.70
N ILE A 97 -9.23 -1.33 3.58
CA ILE A 97 -9.35 -1.71 4.99
C ILE A 97 -9.75 -0.51 5.82
N ASP A 98 -11.06 -0.33 5.95
CA ASP A 98 -11.66 0.46 7.01
C ASP A 98 -12.62 -0.42 7.84
N PRO A 99 -13.01 0.02 9.05
CA PRO A 99 -13.87 -0.79 9.93
C PRO A 99 -15.19 -1.22 9.27
N ALA A 100 -15.82 -0.36 8.48
CA ALA A 100 -17.12 -0.66 7.88
C ALA A 100 -16.99 -1.72 6.77
N ILE A 101 -15.98 -1.59 5.90
CA ILE A 101 -15.73 -2.59 4.85
C ILE A 101 -15.29 -3.92 5.47
N THR A 102 -14.45 -3.88 6.51
CA THR A 102 -13.99 -5.09 7.23
C THR A 102 -15.17 -5.90 7.77
N ASP A 103 -16.14 -5.25 8.41
CA ASP A 103 -17.33 -5.91 8.94
C ASP A 103 -18.21 -6.50 7.83
N LEU A 104 -18.34 -5.78 6.70
CA LEU A 104 -19.10 -6.25 5.55
C LEU A 104 -18.46 -7.47 4.87
N VAL A 105 -17.13 -7.46 4.72
CA VAL A 105 -16.37 -8.59 4.19
C VAL A 105 -16.52 -9.80 5.10
N ARG A 106 -16.36 -9.63 6.42
CA ARG A 106 -16.57 -10.70 7.39
C ARG A 106 -17.98 -11.26 7.31
N ALA A 107 -18.99 -10.40 7.27
CA ALA A 107 -20.38 -10.81 7.14
C ALA A 107 -20.65 -11.56 5.83
N ALA A 108 -20.01 -11.16 4.72
CA ALA A 108 -20.12 -11.85 3.44
C ALA A 108 -19.53 -13.26 3.49
N ARG A 109 -18.33 -13.42 4.07
CA ARG A 109 -17.68 -14.73 4.24
C ARG A 109 -18.47 -15.65 5.15
N ILE A 110 -19.07 -15.15 6.23
CA ILE A 110 -19.97 -15.92 7.11
C ILE A 110 -21.19 -16.46 6.33
N ARG A 111 -21.67 -15.72 5.31
CA ARG A 111 -22.74 -16.20 4.41
C ARG A 111 -22.27 -17.23 3.38
N GLY A 112 -20.97 -17.51 3.30
CA GLY A 112 -20.36 -18.41 2.32
C GLY A 112 -19.98 -17.73 1.00
N VAL A 113 -19.93 -16.38 0.95
CA VAL A 113 -19.45 -15.65 -0.22
C VAL A 113 -17.91 -15.63 -0.23
N ASP A 114 -17.30 -16.01 -1.35
CA ASP A 114 -15.86 -15.86 -1.56
C ASP A 114 -15.51 -14.38 -1.85
N VAL A 115 -14.58 -13.80 -1.09
CA VAL A 115 -14.22 -12.37 -1.21
C VAL A 115 -12.72 -12.21 -1.40
N ASP A 116 -12.34 -11.65 -2.55
CA ASP A 116 -10.95 -11.39 -2.96
C ASP A 116 -10.73 -9.88 -3.12
N LEU A 117 -9.86 -9.32 -2.28
CA LEU A 117 -9.49 -7.91 -2.29
C LEU A 117 -8.06 -7.73 -2.83
N ILE A 118 -7.88 -6.78 -3.74
CA ILE A 118 -6.59 -6.45 -4.34
C ILE A 118 -6.43 -4.93 -4.39
N ASP A 119 -5.27 -4.44 -3.98
CA ASP A 119 -4.90 -3.04 -4.12
C ASP A 119 -3.57 -2.89 -4.85
N ASP A 120 -3.61 -2.32 -6.05
CA ASP A 120 -2.43 -1.93 -6.83
C ASP A 120 -2.13 -0.41 -6.70
N HIS A 121 -2.62 0.25 -5.64
CA HIS A 121 -2.34 1.64 -5.26
C HIS A 121 -2.92 2.75 -6.16
N GLY A 122 -3.85 2.43 -7.08
CA GLY A 122 -4.47 3.46 -7.93
C GLY A 122 -5.38 4.46 -7.22
N MET A 123 -5.74 4.22 -5.95
CA MET A 123 -6.52 5.17 -5.16
C MET A 123 -5.67 6.25 -4.49
N ASP A 124 -4.34 6.10 -4.36
CA ASP A 124 -3.50 6.97 -3.52
C ASP A 124 -3.60 8.47 -3.85
N GLY A 125 -3.83 8.82 -5.12
CA GLY A 125 -4.00 10.20 -5.59
C GLY A 125 -5.43 10.63 -5.91
N VAL A 126 -6.43 9.78 -5.61
CA VAL A 126 -7.84 10.02 -5.94
C VAL A 126 -8.51 10.89 -4.89
N GLU A 127 -9.37 11.82 -5.32
CA GLU A 127 -10.15 12.70 -4.46
C GLU A 127 -11.05 11.91 -3.49
N GLU A 128 -11.21 12.39 -2.25
CA GLU A 128 -11.96 11.66 -1.21
C GLU A 128 -13.41 11.41 -1.61
N GLN A 129 -14.04 12.33 -2.34
CA GLN A 129 -15.40 12.16 -2.86
C GLN A 129 -15.53 10.92 -3.75
N VAL A 130 -14.53 10.66 -4.59
CA VAL A 130 -14.51 9.50 -5.48
C VAL A 130 -14.21 8.22 -4.69
N ARG A 131 -13.31 8.29 -3.69
CA ARG A 131 -13.06 7.16 -2.77
C ARG A 131 -14.33 6.76 -2.03
N GLU A 132 -15.12 7.71 -1.56
CA GLU A 132 -16.40 7.45 -0.88
C GLU A 132 -17.42 6.80 -1.82
N VAL A 133 -17.51 7.23 -3.09
CA VAL A 133 -18.36 6.57 -4.11
C VAL A 133 -17.95 5.10 -4.29
N ILE A 134 -16.64 4.83 -4.41
CA ILE A 134 -16.12 3.47 -4.56
C ILE A 134 -16.39 2.65 -3.30
N ARG A 135 -16.14 3.18 -2.09
CA ARG A 135 -16.43 2.50 -0.81
C ARG A 135 -17.90 2.16 -0.68
N ALA A 136 -18.80 3.09 -1.04
CA ALA A 136 -20.24 2.85 -1.02
C ALA A 136 -20.62 1.70 -1.97
N ALA A 137 -20.09 1.71 -3.19
CA ALA A 137 -20.32 0.65 -4.17
C ALA A 137 -19.79 -0.72 -3.72
N VAL A 138 -18.61 -0.76 -3.11
CA VAL A 138 -18.05 -1.97 -2.51
C VAL A 138 -18.96 -2.48 -1.39
N GLY A 139 -19.40 -1.57 -0.50
CA GLY A 139 -20.30 -1.92 0.58
C GLY A 139 -21.64 -2.46 0.08
N ASP A 140 -22.19 -1.89 -0.99
CA ASP A 140 -23.41 -2.38 -1.63
C ASP A 140 -23.21 -3.77 -2.23
N ALA A 141 -22.15 -3.98 -3.01
CA ALA A 141 -21.84 -5.29 -3.58
C ALA A 141 -21.68 -6.37 -2.50
N LEU A 142 -21.00 -6.05 -1.40
CA LEU A 142 -20.83 -6.96 -0.26
C LEU A 142 -22.14 -7.20 0.50
N ARG A 143 -23.07 -6.24 0.57
CA ARG A 143 -24.39 -6.44 1.21
C ARG A 143 -25.33 -7.27 0.37
N THR A 144 -25.38 -7.01 -0.94
CA THR A 144 -26.38 -7.62 -1.84
C THR A 144 -26.01 -9.03 -2.26
N THR A 145 -24.71 -9.38 -2.25
CA THR A 145 -24.26 -10.71 -2.67
C THR A 145 -24.50 -11.72 -1.54
N THR A 146 -25.33 -12.73 -1.83
CA THR A 146 -25.72 -13.77 -0.88
C THR A 146 -25.04 -15.12 -1.14
N SER A 147 -24.51 -15.34 -2.34
CA SER A 147 -23.74 -16.54 -2.70
C SER A 147 -22.75 -16.22 -3.83
N GLY A 148 -21.84 -17.15 -4.12
CA GLY A 148 -20.83 -16.98 -5.17
C GLY A 148 -19.60 -16.21 -4.70
N ALA A 149 -19.09 -15.30 -5.53
CA ALA A 149 -17.83 -14.59 -5.29
C ALA A 149 -17.90 -13.10 -5.60
N VAL A 150 -17.17 -12.29 -4.81
CA VAL A 150 -16.96 -10.86 -5.01
C VAL A 150 -15.47 -10.59 -5.07
N ARG A 151 -14.99 -10.07 -6.20
CA ARG A 151 -13.62 -9.57 -6.35
C ARG A 151 -13.65 -8.06 -6.46
N ILE A 152 -12.91 -7.39 -5.58
CA ILE A 152 -12.72 -5.93 -5.62
C ILE A 152 -11.24 -5.67 -5.88
N ARG A 153 -10.95 -4.91 -6.93
CA ARG A 153 -9.59 -4.55 -7.31
C ARG A 153 -9.46 -3.06 -7.47
N ILE A 154 -8.50 -2.47 -6.76
CA ILE A 154 -7.96 -1.16 -7.09
C ILE A 154 -6.86 -1.38 -8.13
N LEU A 155 -6.98 -0.71 -9.27
CA LEU A 155 -6.06 -0.85 -10.39
C LEU A 155 -4.79 -0.01 -10.18
N PRO A 156 -3.70 -0.26 -10.92
CA PRO A 156 -2.51 0.57 -10.83
C PRO A 156 -2.77 2.04 -11.21
N PRO A 157 -1.99 3.00 -10.66
CA PRO A 157 -2.09 4.41 -11.03
C PRO A 157 -1.86 4.63 -12.54
N GLY A 158 -2.52 5.66 -13.09
CA GLY A 158 -2.44 6.00 -14.52
C GLY A 158 -3.35 5.16 -15.44
N ARG A 159 -4.14 4.23 -14.90
CA ARG A 159 -5.23 3.57 -15.62
C ARG A 159 -6.46 4.49 -15.68
N PRO A 160 -7.28 4.43 -16.75
CA PRO A 160 -8.53 5.20 -16.82
C PRO A 160 -9.53 4.77 -15.74
N THR A 161 -9.52 3.49 -15.40
CA THR A 161 -10.30 2.89 -14.31
C THR A 161 -9.46 2.85 -13.04
N VAL A 162 -10.04 3.31 -11.94
CA VAL A 162 -9.48 3.30 -10.59
C VAL A 162 -9.79 1.98 -9.88
N ALA A 163 -11.05 1.54 -9.94
CA ALA A 163 -11.50 0.35 -9.22
C ALA A 163 -12.41 -0.52 -10.10
N SER A 164 -12.40 -1.82 -9.87
CA SER A 164 -13.29 -2.79 -10.51
C SER A 164 -13.91 -3.70 -9.46
N ILE A 165 -15.23 -3.84 -9.53
CA ILE A 165 -16.00 -4.74 -8.69
C ILE A 165 -16.60 -5.81 -9.59
N LEU A 166 -16.20 -7.05 -9.37
CA LEU A 166 -16.69 -8.23 -10.09
C LEU A 166 -17.48 -9.11 -9.14
N VAL A 167 -18.77 -9.26 -9.40
CA VAL A 167 -19.66 -10.19 -8.69
C VAL A 167 -19.97 -11.36 -9.61
N ARG A 168 -19.80 -12.58 -9.12
CA ARG A 168 -20.17 -13.81 -9.79
C ARG A 168 -21.14 -14.58 -8.91
N CYS A 169 -22.34 -14.85 -9.41
CA CYS A 169 -23.35 -15.67 -8.74
C CYS A 169 -23.94 -16.63 -9.77
N ASP A 170 -23.86 -17.93 -9.52
CA ASP A 170 -24.27 -18.97 -10.48
C ASP A 170 -23.64 -18.73 -11.87
N ASP A 171 -24.48 -18.58 -12.90
CA ASP A 171 -24.08 -18.29 -14.29
C ASP A 171 -24.05 -16.78 -14.60
N ASP A 172 -24.37 -15.90 -13.64
CA ASP A 172 -24.34 -14.45 -13.81
C ASP A 172 -23.00 -13.84 -13.37
N VAL A 173 -22.49 -12.94 -14.22
CA VAL A 173 -21.24 -12.22 -13.99
C VAL A 173 -21.50 -10.74 -14.23
N ARG A 174 -21.49 -9.98 -13.14
CA ARG A 174 -21.63 -8.52 -13.17
C ARG A 174 -20.31 -7.87 -12.82
N ARG A 175 -19.81 -7.03 -13.72
CA ARG A 175 -18.64 -6.20 -13.49
C ARG A 175 -19.06 -4.73 -13.54
N VAL A 176 -18.52 -3.93 -12.62
CA VAL A 176 -18.66 -2.48 -12.61
C VAL A 176 -17.28 -1.87 -12.42
N ASP A 177 -16.90 -1.00 -13.32
CA ASP A 177 -15.61 -0.30 -13.31
C ASP A 177 -15.84 1.18 -12.96
N TYR A 178 -15.00 1.75 -12.10
CA TYR A 178 -15.08 3.13 -11.65
C TYR A 178 -13.90 3.94 -12.18
N ASP A 179 -14.16 5.11 -12.77
CA ASP A 179 -13.14 6.04 -13.24
C ASP A 179 -12.69 7.06 -12.16
N HIS A 180 -11.77 7.95 -12.54
CA HIS A 180 -11.26 9.02 -11.65
C HIS A 180 -12.28 10.12 -11.32
N ALA A 181 -13.44 10.14 -11.98
CA ALA A 181 -14.54 11.03 -11.66
C ALA A 181 -15.64 10.33 -10.84
N GLY A 182 -15.46 9.04 -10.51
CA GLY A 182 -16.44 8.23 -9.80
C GLY A 182 -17.60 7.74 -10.69
N ASN A 183 -17.50 7.88 -12.01
CA ASN A 183 -18.49 7.32 -12.92
C ASN A 183 -18.29 5.81 -13.01
N SER A 184 -19.40 5.09 -13.15
CA SER A 184 -19.40 3.65 -13.35
C SER A 184 -19.67 3.28 -14.81
N SER A 185 -19.01 2.24 -15.30
CA SER A 185 -19.23 1.62 -16.62
C SER A 185 -19.26 0.10 -16.54
#